data_AF-A0A7W0KWK1-F1
#
_entry.id   AF-A0A7W0KWK1-F1
#
_cell.length_a   1.000
_cell.length_b   1.000
_cell.length_c   1.000
_cell.angle_alpha   90.00
_cell.angle_beta   90.00
_cell.angle_gamma   90.00
#
_symmetry.space_group_name_H-M   'P 1'
#
loop_
_entity.id
_entity.type
_entity.pdbx_description
1 polymer ?
#
loop_
_entity_poly.entity_id
_entity_poly.type
_entity_poly.pdbx_seq_one_letter_code
_entity_poly.pdbx_strand_id
1 'polypeptide(L)'
;MNAKRAAAAVLAIVLIVAALLVRRTIIDDDAEGPEDSALDPAEIGTLVCAAELADVCTAVAARHTELVVDVAPASVTMDGLAASGSADAPLWLTFEPWPGMVESLRANAGEDPLFDDTRLLAASRLAVATPTPQRAEALAATCAGTPLWR
;
A
#
# COMPACT_ATOMS: atom_id res chain seq x y z
N MET A 1 -38.73 -9.42 -6.38
CA MET A 1 -37.55 -8.70 -6.90
C MET A 1 -37.71 -8.51 -8.39
N ASN A 2 -37.76 -7.27 -8.86
CA ASN A 2 -38.09 -6.96 -10.25
C ASN A 2 -37.00 -7.51 -11.18
N ALA A 3 -37.38 -8.29 -12.19
CA ALA A 3 -36.47 -8.96 -13.12
C ALA A 3 -35.38 -8.02 -13.70
N LYS A 4 -35.70 -6.74 -13.85
CA LYS A 4 -34.79 -5.67 -14.28
C LYS A 4 -33.64 -5.40 -13.30
N ARG A 5 -33.88 -5.49 -11.99
CA ARG A 5 -32.85 -5.30 -10.95
C ARG A 5 -31.93 -6.51 -10.84
N ALA A 6 -32.47 -7.72 -11.03
CA ALA A 6 -31.66 -8.94 -11.10
C ALA A 6 -30.75 -8.93 -12.34
N ALA A 7 -31.27 -8.52 -13.50
CA ALA A 7 -30.48 -8.40 -14.73
C ALA A 7 -29.34 -7.37 -14.59
N ALA A 8 -29.61 -6.22 -13.96
CA ALA A 8 -28.58 -5.20 -13.74
C ALA A 8 -27.47 -5.67 -12.79
N ALA A 9 -27.81 -6.39 -11.72
CA ALA A 9 -26.83 -6.93 -10.79
C ALA A 9 -25.94 -8.00 -11.43
N VAL A 10 -26.53 -8.89 -12.24
CA VAL A 10 -25.78 -9.90 -13.00
C VAL A 10 -24.87 -9.24 -14.02
N LEU A 11 -25.34 -8.22 -14.74
CA LEU A 11 -24.52 -7.48 -15.70
C LEU A 11 -23.32 -6.79 -15.01
N ALA A 12 -23.53 -6.18 -13.85
CA ALA A 12 -22.46 -5.54 -13.08
C ALA A 12 -21.40 -6.56 -12.63
N ILE A 13 -21.82 -7.73 -12.13
CA ILE A 13 -20.90 -8.80 -11.73
C ILE A 13 -20.12 -9.32 -12.94
N VAL A 14 -20.79 -9.52 -14.08
CA VAL A 14 -20.15 -9.94 -15.33
C VAL A 14 -19.10 -8.91 -15.78
N LEU A 15 -19.38 -7.61 -15.69
CA LEU A 15 -18.44 -6.56 -16.06
C LEU A 15 -17.22 -6.51 -15.13
N ILE A 16 -17.42 -6.68 -13.82
CA ILE A 16 -16.31 -6.73 -12.85
C ILE A 16 -15.43 -7.95 -13.09
N VAL A 17 -16.05 -9.13 -13.29
CA VAL A 17 -15.32 -10.36 -13.58
C VAL A 17 -14.60 -10.27 -14.93
N ALA A 18 -15.23 -9.70 -15.95
CA ALA A 18 -14.62 -9.47 -17.25
C ALA A 18 -13.43 -8.50 -17.14
N ALA A 19 -13.53 -7.42 -16.37
CA ALA A 19 -12.43 -6.49 -16.13
C ALA A 19 -11.24 -7.16 -15.43
N LEU A 20 -11.50 -8.03 -14.44
CA LEU A 20 -10.46 -8.79 -13.75
C LEU A 20 -9.82 -9.86 -14.62
N LEU A 21 -10.58 -10.51 -15.51
CA LEU A 21 -10.08 -11.51 -16.44
C LEU A 21 -9.27 -10.87 -17.58
N VAL A 22 -9.75 -9.77 -18.18
CA VAL A 22 -9.02 -9.03 -19.22
C VAL A 22 -7.69 -8.49 -18.68
N ARG A 23 -7.68 -7.97 -17.44
CA ARG A 23 -6.45 -7.56 -16.76
C ARG A 23 -5.47 -8.72 -16.55
N ARG A 24 -5.97 -9.95 -16.44
CA ARG A 24 -5.15 -11.14 -16.25
C ARG A 24 -4.69 -11.78 -17.56
N THR A 25 -5.44 -11.65 -18.66
CA THR A 25 -5.15 -12.30 -19.94
C THR A 25 -4.41 -11.42 -20.95
N ILE A 26 -4.51 -10.08 -20.85
CA ILE A 26 -3.75 -9.17 -21.74
C ILE A 26 -2.24 -9.12 -21.40
N ILE A 27 -1.83 -9.68 -20.25
CA ILE A 27 -0.40 -9.79 -19.88
C ILE A 27 0.28 -11.02 -20.51
N ASP A 28 -0.46 -11.93 -21.18
CA ASP A 28 0.10 -13.22 -21.63
C ASP A 28 -0.18 -13.60 -23.10
N ASP A 29 -0.70 -12.71 -23.95
CA ASP A 29 -0.84 -13.01 -25.39
C ASP A 29 -0.44 -11.80 -26.27
N ASP A 30 0.65 -12.00 -27.01
CA ASP A 30 1.14 -11.14 -28.08
C ASP A 30 0.04 -10.90 -29.13
N ALA A 31 -0.64 -9.75 -29.06
CA ALA A 31 -1.56 -9.30 -30.09
C ALA A 31 -1.19 -7.89 -30.53
N GLU A 32 -0.42 -7.82 -31.62
CA GLU A 32 -0.07 -6.62 -32.37
C GLU A 32 -1.32 -5.80 -32.73
N GLY A 33 -1.43 -4.62 -32.12
CA GLY A 33 -2.46 -3.60 -32.36
C GLY A 33 -1.87 -2.21 -32.12
N PRO A 34 -2.37 -1.18 -32.81
CA PRO A 34 -1.57 -0.01 -33.22
C PRO A 34 -1.06 0.80 -32.04
N GLU A 35 0.22 1.16 -32.16
CA GLU A 35 1.06 1.90 -31.23
C GLU A 35 0.41 3.24 -30.83
N ASP A 36 -0.31 3.23 -29.72
CA ASP A 36 -0.42 4.41 -28.86
C ASP A 36 0.65 4.20 -27.78
N SER A 37 1.63 5.09 -27.71
CA SER A 37 2.78 4.99 -26.80
C SER A 37 2.35 5.24 -25.34
N ALA A 38 1.46 4.40 -24.83
CA ALA A 38 1.25 4.24 -23.40
C ALA A 38 2.49 3.54 -22.85
N LEU A 39 3.29 4.29 -22.10
CA LEU A 39 4.39 3.74 -21.30
C LEU A 39 3.86 2.52 -20.52
N ASP A 40 4.64 1.46 -20.48
CA ASP A 40 4.29 0.23 -19.78
C ASP A 40 4.02 0.57 -18.29
N PRO A 41 2.87 0.19 -17.71
CA PRO A 41 2.65 0.35 -16.27
C PRO A 41 3.72 -0.29 -15.40
N ALA A 42 4.51 -1.23 -15.92
CA ALA A 42 5.70 -1.78 -15.25
C ALA A 42 6.90 -0.79 -15.24
N GLU A 43 7.01 0.10 -16.24
CA GLU A 43 7.98 1.20 -16.24
C GLU A 43 7.51 2.38 -15.36
N ILE A 44 6.19 2.51 -15.15
CA ILE A 44 5.63 3.54 -14.29
C ILE A 44 5.46 3.01 -12.87
N GLY A 45 6.31 3.49 -11.94
CA GLY A 45 6.31 3.00 -10.55
C GLY A 45 4.92 2.93 -9.92
N THR A 46 4.59 1.77 -9.33
CA THR A 46 3.34 1.59 -8.58
C THR A 46 3.51 2.14 -7.17
N LEU A 47 2.53 2.94 -6.72
CA LEU A 47 2.40 3.44 -5.35
C LEU A 47 1.26 2.71 -4.64
N VAL A 48 1.60 1.85 -3.68
CA VAL A 48 0.62 1.23 -2.79
C VAL A 48 0.45 2.12 -1.57
N CYS A 49 -0.79 2.36 -1.16
CA CYS A 49 -1.15 3.22 -0.05
C CYS A 49 -1.96 2.48 1.01
N ALA A 50 -1.63 2.73 2.28
CA ALA A 50 -2.50 2.36 3.39
C ALA A 50 -3.88 3.03 3.22
N ALA A 51 -4.95 2.28 3.49
CA ALA A 51 -6.34 2.72 3.33
C ALA A 51 -6.64 4.05 4.07
N GLU A 52 -6.01 4.28 5.21
CA GLU A 52 -6.12 5.49 6.00
C GLU A 52 -5.52 6.73 5.33
N LEU A 53 -4.71 6.55 4.28
CA LEU A 53 -4.10 7.60 3.46
C LEU A 53 -4.79 7.76 2.09
N ALA A 54 -5.96 7.13 1.87
CA ALA A 54 -6.67 7.13 0.59
C ALA A 54 -6.88 8.53 0.00
N ASP A 55 -7.29 9.51 0.81
CA ASP A 55 -7.53 10.88 0.35
C ASP A 55 -6.24 11.54 -0.17
N VAL A 56 -5.12 11.31 0.54
CA VAL A 56 -3.80 11.83 0.15
C VAL A 56 -3.35 11.17 -1.16
N CYS A 57 -3.49 9.86 -1.27
CA CYS A 57 -3.08 9.12 -2.45
C CYS A 57 -3.96 9.41 -3.68
N THR A 58 -5.25 9.67 -3.47
CA THR A 58 -6.15 10.13 -4.54
C THR A 58 -5.71 11.50 -5.05
N ALA A 59 -5.30 12.40 -4.16
CA ALA A 59 -4.76 13.70 -4.56
C ALA A 59 -3.41 13.60 -5.29
N VAL A 60 -2.58 12.61 -4.95
CA VAL A 60 -1.33 12.29 -5.67
C VAL A 60 -1.65 11.76 -7.07
N ALA A 61 -2.53 10.77 -7.20
CA ALA A 61 -2.95 10.21 -8.49
C ALA A 61 -3.52 11.29 -9.44
N ALA A 62 -4.26 12.26 -8.90
CA ALA A 62 -4.81 13.38 -9.67
C ALA A 62 -3.73 14.35 -10.21
N ARG A 63 -2.56 14.42 -9.58
CA ARG A 63 -1.44 15.29 -9.98
C ARG A 63 -0.40 14.55 -10.83
N HIS A 64 -0.34 13.23 -10.68
CA HIS A 64 0.62 12.33 -11.30
C HIS A 64 -0.16 11.21 -11.97
N THR A 65 -0.74 11.50 -13.13
CA THR A 65 -1.61 10.58 -13.87
C THR A 65 -0.86 9.37 -14.42
N GLU A 66 0.47 9.47 -14.49
CA GLU A 66 1.36 8.37 -14.80
C GLU A 66 1.35 7.30 -13.70
N LEU A 67 1.31 7.68 -12.42
CA LEU A 67 1.43 6.74 -11.30
C LEU A 67 0.21 5.83 -11.18
N VAL A 68 0.47 4.52 -11.12
CA VAL A 68 -0.53 3.54 -10.70
C VAL A 68 -0.64 3.58 -9.17
N VAL A 69 -1.79 4.04 -8.67
CA VAL A 69 -2.05 4.12 -7.22
C VAL A 69 -3.01 3.01 -6.81
N ASP A 70 -2.58 2.16 -5.88
CA ASP A 70 -3.41 1.14 -5.24
C ASP A 70 -3.64 1.47 -3.77
N VAL A 71 -4.86 1.28 -3.28
CA VAL A 71 -5.25 1.60 -1.90
C VAL A 71 -5.78 0.34 -1.25
N ALA A 72 -5.08 -0.12 -0.22
CA ALA A 72 -5.43 -1.34 0.49
C ALA A 72 -5.19 -1.19 2.00
N PRO A 73 -5.82 -2.01 2.85
CA PRO A 73 -5.48 -2.06 4.27
C PRO A 73 -3.97 -2.34 4.44
N ALA A 74 -3.35 -1.66 5.40
CA ALA A 74 -1.91 -1.83 5.65
C ALA A 74 -1.53 -3.28 5.95
N SER A 75 -2.39 -4.05 6.61
CA SER A 75 -2.16 -5.48 6.88
C SER A 75 -2.11 -6.34 5.62
N VAL A 76 -3.00 -6.07 4.65
CA VAL A 76 -3.04 -6.81 3.37
C VAL A 76 -1.78 -6.50 2.56
N THR A 77 -1.38 -5.22 2.56
CA THR A 77 -0.15 -4.78 1.88
C THR A 77 1.08 -5.39 2.53
N MET A 78 1.13 -5.39 3.87
CA MET A 78 2.20 -6.01 4.65
C MET A 78 2.35 -7.49 4.33
N ASP A 79 1.26 -8.27 4.30
CA ASP A 79 1.29 -9.69 3.96
C ASP A 79 1.81 -9.92 2.52
N GLY A 80 1.37 -9.09 1.57
CA GLY A 80 1.82 -9.15 0.18
C GLY A 80 3.30 -8.81 0.01
N LEU A 81 3.75 -7.73 0.65
CA LEU A 81 5.15 -7.29 0.62
C LEU A 81 6.07 -8.28 1.35
N ALA A 82 5.63 -8.82 2.48
CA ALA A 82 6.38 -9.85 3.20
C ALA A 82 6.59 -11.11 2.36
N ALA A 83 5.70 -11.43 1.41
CA ALA A 83 5.83 -12.56 0.50
C ALA A 83 6.47 -12.22 -0.87
N SER A 84 6.77 -10.94 -1.14
CA SER A 84 7.30 -10.47 -2.42
C SER A 84 8.83 -10.55 -2.51
N GLY A 85 9.37 -10.57 -3.73
CA GLY A 85 10.80 -10.38 -3.97
C GLY A 85 11.16 -8.89 -4.04
N SER A 86 12.40 -8.53 -3.71
CA SER A 86 12.88 -7.13 -3.72
C SER A 86 12.89 -6.47 -5.10
N ALA A 87 13.05 -7.24 -6.17
CA ALA A 87 13.07 -6.74 -7.54
C ALA A 87 11.71 -6.16 -8.00
N ASP A 88 10.60 -6.59 -7.37
CA ASP A 88 9.24 -6.26 -7.79
C ASP A 88 8.49 -5.44 -6.72
N ALA A 89 9.21 -4.91 -5.72
CA ALA A 89 8.60 -4.21 -4.61
C ALA A 89 8.07 -2.83 -5.04
N PRO A 90 6.76 -2.54 -4.92
CA PRO A 90 6.22 -1.23 -5.21
C PRO A 90 6.66 -0.19 -4.17
N LEU A 91 6.53 1.09 -4.50
CA LEU A 91 6.63 2.16 -3.51
C LEU A 91 5.46 2.02 -2.53
N TRP A 92 5.72 2.05 -1.23
CA TRP A 92 4.69 1.91 -0.21
C TRP A 92 4.58 3.17 0.66
N LEU A 93 3.42 3.83 0.62
CA LEU A 93 3.09 4.92 1.50
C LEU A 93 2.21 4.42 2.65
N THR A 94 2.78 4.44 3.85
CA THR A 94 2.14 3.92 5.05
C THR A 94 2.55 4.71 6.30
N PHE A 95 2.00 4.34 7.44
CA PHE A 95 2.42 4.83 8.75
C PHE A 95 3.47 3.92 9.35
N GLU A 96 4.33 4.49 10.19
CA GLU A 96 5.04 3.69 11.17
C GLU A 96 4.05 3.03 12.16
N PRO A 97 4.28 1.80 12.64
CA PRO A 97 5.50 0.98 12.49
C PRO A 97 5.52 0.01 11.30
N TRP A 98 4.57 0.12 10.36
CA TRP A 98 4.30 -0.94 9.39
C TRP A 98 5.52 -1.42 8.57
N PRO A 99 6.41 -0.54 8.07
CA PRO A 99 7.60 -0.97 7.34
C PRO A 99 8.52 -1.87 8.19
N GLY A 100 8.77 -1.49 9.45
CA GLY A 100 9.57 -2.29 10.37
C GLY A 100 8.96 -3.65 10.69
N MET A 101 7.62 -3.75 10.67
CA MET A 101 6.93 -5.03 10.85
C MET A 101 7.13 -5.97 9.65
N VAL A 102 7.09 -5.46 8.41
CA VAL A 102 7.41 -6.27 7.21
C VAL A 102 8.83 -6.81 7.32
N GLU A 103 9.80 -5.94 7.62
CA GLU A 103 11.21 -6.36 7.76
C GLU A 103 11.40 -7.41 8.86
N SER A 104 10.72 -7.24 9.99
CA SER A 104 10.74 -8.22 11.08
C SER A 104 10.19 -9.58 10.65
N LEU A 105 9.10 -9.60 9.88
CA LEU A 105 8.51 -10.85 9.37
C LEU A 105 9.45 -11.55 8.39
N ARG A 106 10.06 -10.80 7.46
CA ARG A 106 11.00 -11.34 6.47
C ARG A 106 12.27 -11.87 7.12
N ALA A 107 12.85 -11.13 8.07
CA ALA A 107 14.01 -11.57 8.83
C ALA A 107 13.74 -12.89 9.59
N ASN A 108 12.55 -13.03 10.18
CA ASN A 108 12.14 -14.27 10.85
C ASN A 108 11.94 -15.44 9.88
N ALA A 109 11.60 -15.16 8.62
CA ALA A 109 11.50 -16.14 7.54
C ALA A 109 12.87 -16.46 6.89
N GLY A 110 13.93 -15.74 7.26
CA GLY A 110 15.26 -15.90 6.64
C GLY A 110 15.36 -15.31 5.25
N GLU A 111 14.50 -14.35 4.92
CA GLU A 111 14.47 -13.67 3.64
C GLU A 111 15.29 -12.38 3.67
N ASP A 112 15.72 -11.92 2.50
CA ASP A 112 16.44 -10.66 2.35
C ASP A 112 15.53 -9.47 2.70
N PRO A 113 16.09 -8.36 3.25
CA PRO A 113 15.36 -7.13 3.48
C PRO A 113 14.65 -6.64 2.22
N LEU A 114 13.45 -6.08 2.38
CA LEU A 114 12.67 -5.59 1.25
C LEU A 114 12.96 -4.12 0.96
N PHE A 115 13.12 -3.32 2.00
CA PHE A 115 13.33 -1.88 1.90
C PHE A 115 14.80 -1.54 2.08
N ASP A 116 15.41 -0.97 1.04
CA ASP A 116 16.75 -0.40 1.11
C ASP A 116 16.76 0.97 1.84
N ASP A 117 15.69 1.76 1.69
CA ASP A 117 15.54 3.08 2.31
C ASP A 117 14.07 3.37 2.64
N THR A 118 13.83 4.01 3.79
CA THR A 118 12.51 4.52 4.20
C THR A 118 12.60 6.01 4.50
N ARG A 119 11.61 6.77 4.03
CA ARG A 119 11.60 8.23 4.17
C ARG A 119 10.38 8.73 4.94
N LEU A 120 10.63 9.40 6.07
CA LEU A 120 9.58 10.10 6.81
C LEU A 120 9.09 11.33 6.03
N LEU A 121 7.83 11.32 5.60
CA LEU A 121 7.21 12.43 4.87
C LEU A 121 6.49 13.42 5.80
N ALA A 122 5.86 12.91 6.85
CA ALA A 122 5.13 13.71 7.82
C ALA A 122 5.04 12.98 9.17
N ALA A 123 4.90 13.75 10.25
CA ALA A 123 4.66 13.22 11.59
C ALA A 123 3.68 14.12 12.34
N SER A 124 2.82 13.52 13.17
CA SER A 124 1.99 14.27 14.09
C SER A 124 2.72 14.47 15.42
N ARG A 125 2.44 15.59 16.11
CA ARG A 125 2.90 15.76 17.49
C ARG A 125 1.98 14.95 18.40
N LEU A 126 2.49 13.83 18.90
CA LEU A 126 1.80 13.05 19.92
C LEU A 126 2.13 13.61 21.32
N ALA A 127 1.11 13.71 22.16
CA ALA A 127 1.25 14.01 23.58
C ALA A 127 0.72 12.81 24.37
N VAL A 128 1.49 12.36 25.37
CA VAL A 128 1.10 11.26 26.24
C VAL A 128 0.47 11.82 27.51
N ALA A 129 -0.81 11.51 27.72
CA ALA A 129 -1.49 11.84 28.97
C ALA A 129 -1.15 10.80 30.03
N THR A 130 -0.52 11.22 31.14
CA THR A 130 -0.22 10.35 32.27
C THR A 130 -1.05 10.73 33.50
N PRO A 131 -1.45 9.77 34.35
CA PRO A 131 -2.25 10.06 35.55
C PRO A 131 -1.56 10.99 36.56
N THR A 132 -0.22 10.99 36.61
CA THR A 132 0.56 11.81 37.54
C THR A 132 1.84 12.36 36.90
N PRO A 133 2.40 13.48 37.39
CA PRO A 133 3.66 14.03 36.90
C PRO A 133 4.84 13.05 37.02
N GLN A 134 4.91 12.27 38.11
CA GLN A 134 5.99 11.30 38.32
C GLN A 134 5.99 10.20 37.25
N ARG A 135 4.81 9.82 36.73
CA ARG A 135 4.74 8.87 35.61
C ARG A 135 5.16 9.51 34.29
N ALA A 136 4.84 10.78 34.05
CA ALA A 136 5.37 11.50 32.89
C ALA A 136 6.90 11.60 32.95
N GLU A 137 7.47 11.94 34.10
CA GLU A 137 8.92 12.04 34.30
C GLU A 137 9.61 10.70 34.08
N ALA A 138 9.08 9.61 34.66
CA ALA A 138 9.64 8.28 34.47
C ALA A 138 9.57 7.82 33.00
N LEU A 139 8.44 8.09 32.32
CA LEU A 139 8.28 7.77 30.90
C LEU A 139 9.25 8.60 30.04
N ALA A 140 9.37 9.90 30.31
CA ALA A 140 10.31 10.76 29.59
C ALA A 140 11.76 10.31 29.80
N ALA A 141 12.16 9.98 31.03
CA ALA A 141 13.52 9.53 31.32
C ALA A 141 13.91 8.22 30.60
N THR A 142 12.93 7.34 30.35
CA THR A 142 13.18 6.01 29.76
C THR A 142 12.94 5.96 28.25
N CYS A 143 11.95 6.71 27.77
CA CYS A 143 11.42 6.57 26.41
C CYS A 143 11.56 7.85 25.56
N ALA A 144 12.04 8.97 26.11
CA ALA A 144 12.20 10.18 25.31
C ALA A 144 13.24 9.97 24.20
N GLY A 145 12.83 10.25 22.96
CA GLY A 145 13.70 10.11 21.79
C GLY A 145 13.89 8.68 21.30
N THR A 146 13.28 7.69 21.95
CA THR A 146 13.33 6.28 21.52
C THR A 146 12.13 5.99 20.62
N PRO A 147 12.32 5.47 19.39
CA PRO A 147 11.20 4.94 18.61
C PRO A 147 10.56 3.80 19.41
N LEU A 148 9.22 3.82 19.52
CA LEU A 148 8.46 2.88 20.35
C LEU A 148 8.39 1.46 19.74
N TRP A 149 8.92 1.29 18.53
CA TRP A 149 8.98 0.05 17.78
C TRP A 149 10.37 -0.10 17.17
N ARG A 150 10.91 -1.32 17.28
CA ARG A 150 12.07 -1.85 16.58
C ARG A 150 11.81 -3.32 16.33
#